data_AF-A0A0E3WH82-F1
#
_entry.id   AF-A0A0E3WH82-F1
#
_cell.length_a   1.000
_cell.length_b   1.000
_cell.length_c   1.000
_cell.angle_alpha   90.00
_cell.angle_beta   90.00
_cell.angle_gamma   90.00
#
_symmetry.space_group_name_H-M   'P 1'
#
loop_
_entity.id
_entity.type
_entity.pdbx_description
1 polymer ?
#
loop_
_entity_poly.entity_id
_entity_poly.type
_entity_poly.pdbx_seq_one_letter_code
_entity_poly.pdbx_strand_id
1 'polypeptide(L)'
;MLNIFQSEHLKYRRSFSVKLVWAAPLFFVLFALVALLYLPKGQSLPGDLFLGMVFNWWPFIFVPLGTALLCALAEVRERKAGNYRGLRLHNVRPGALWFGKIMVLAYYMLLSSLGTIAAALIAGLLITDATLPVEKVVVASLLTWLVSLSLIPLQLLAAAWKGMPASIGLGVAGMFAGVIAAPGPNWLYVPWSWALRLMCPVAGVHPNGVPLESGNPLLEPSVIPVGIAVSLLFFAASSWLTGVWFARKEVK
;
A
#
# COMPACT_ATOMS: atom_id res chain seq x y z
N MET A 1 11.96 2.46 21.49
CA MET A 1 11.24 2.47 20.20
C MET A 1 9.86 3.11 20.29
N LEU A 2 9.04 2.81 21.31
CA LEU A 2 7.70 3.41 21.47
C LEU A 2 7.72 4.96 21.45
N ASN A 3 8.63 5.58 22.22
CA ASN A 3 8.74 7.05 22.27
C ASN A 3 9.13 7.66 20.92
N ILE A 4 9.95 6.96 20.12
CA ILE A 4 10.34 7.40 18.78
C ILE A 4 9.14 7.32 17.85
N PHE A 5 8.37 6.23 17.91
CA PHE A 5 7.14 6.08 17.15
C PHE A 5 6.13 7.18 17.50
N GLN A 6 5.89 7.43 18.79
CA GLN A 6 4.96 8.48 19.24
C GLN A 6 5.41 9.87 18.77
N SER A 7 6.69 10.19 18.94
CA SER A 7 7.27 11.45 18.47
C SER A 7 7.14 11.62 16.95
N GLU A 8 7.44 10.57 16.19
CA GLU A 8 7.30 10.59 14.73
C GLU A 8 5.82 10.71 14.33
N HIS A 9 4.91 9.96 14.97
CA HIS A 9 3.47 9.99 14.69
C HIS A 9 2.86 11.38 14.92
N LEU A 10 3.29 12.10 15.97
CA LEU A 10 2.83 13.47 16.25
C LEU A 10 3.05 14.41 15.06
N LYS A 11 4.08 14.18 14.24
CA LYS A 11 4.36 15.00 13.04
C LYS A 11 3.25 14.88 12.00
N TYR A 12 2.48 13.79 11.98
CA TYR A 12 1.48 13.49 10.95
C TYR A 12 0.05 13.77 11.40
N ARG A 13 -0.22 13.80 12.71
CA ARG A 13 -1.57 13.89 13.32
C ARG A 13 -2.47 14.98 12.73
N ARG A 14 -1.92 16.12 12.32
CA ARG A 14 -2.66 17.26 11.73
C ARG A 14 -2.23 17.57 10.30
N SER A 15 -1.76 16.57 9.58
CA SER A 15 -1.22 16.74 8.23
C SER A 15 -2.13 16.21 7.14
N PHE A 16 -1.88 16.63 5.90
CA PHE A 16 -2.55 16.10 4.71
C PHE A 16 -2.42 14.56 4.58
N SER A 17 -1.36 13.95 5.15
CA SER A 17 -1.18 12.50 5.17
C SER A 17 -2.37 11.76 5.82
N VAL A 18 -2.97 12.33 6.87
CA VAL A 18 -4.16 11.74 7.51
C VAL A 18 -5.37 11.82 6.59
N LYS A 19 -5.55 12.95 5.88
CA LYS A 19 -6.65 13.12 4.93
C LYS A 19 -6.53 12.13 3.78
N LEU A 20 -5.32 11.95 3.25
CA LEU A 20 -5.04 11.03 2.15
C LEU A 20 -5.40 9.57 2.50
N VAL A 21 -5.05 9.14 3.71
CA VAL A 21 -5.30 7.78 4.23
C VAL A 21 -6.78 7.42 4.23
N TRP A 22 -7.67 8.39 4.44
CA TRP A 22 -9.11 8.18 4.40
C TRP A 22 -9.73 8.49 3.03
N ALA A 23 -9.17 9.45 2.29
CA ALA A 23 -9.68 9.81 0.97
C ALA A 23 -9.53 8.67 -0.06
N ALA A 24 -8.43 7.91 -0.02
CA ALA A 24 -8.18 6.82 -0.95
C ALA A 24 -9.25 5.70 -0.84
N PRO A 25 -9.55 5.13 0.33
CA PRO A 25 -10.63 4.15 0.48
C PRO A 25 -12.01 4.66 0.06
N LEU A 26 -12.34 5.93 0.36
CA LEU A 26 -13.64 6.53 0.03
C LEU A 26 -13.92 6.58 -1.48
N PHE A 27 -12.89 6.42 -2.31
CA PHE A 27 -13.06 6.23 -3.75
C PHE A 27 -14.05 5.11 -4.09
N PHE A 28 -14.02 3.98 -3.36
CA PHE A 28 -14.91 2.85 -3.66
C PHE A 28 -16.38 3.12 -3.28
N VAL A 29 -16.60 3.91 -2.23
CA VAL A 29 -17.96 4.37 -1.89
C VAL A 29 -18.45 5.36 -2.94
N LEU A 30 -17.61 6.31 -3.36
CA LEU A 30 -17.95 7.23 -4.44
C LEU A 30 -18.24 6.49 -5.75
N PHE A 31 -17.44 5.50 -6.09
CA PHE A 31 -17.67 4.63 -7.24
C PHE A 31 -19.03 3.95 -7.15
N ALA A 32 -19.39 3.37 -6.00
CA ALA A 32 -20.68 2.75 -5.79
C ALA A 32 -21.85 3.73 -5.97
N LEU A 33 -21.73 4.95 -5.44
CA LEU A 33 -22.73 6.01 -5.61
C LEU A 33 -22.91 6.41 -7.08
N VAL A 34 -21.82 6.51 -7.84
CA VAL A 34 -21.88 6.79 -9.27
C VAL A 34 -22.49 5.61 -10.02
N ALA A 35 -22.08 4.37 -9.71
CA ALA A 35 -22.59 3.16 -10.34
C ALA A 35 -24.12 3.02 -10.18
N LEU A 36 -24.67 3.40 -9.02
CA LEU A 36 -26.12 3.42 -8.77
C LEU A 36 -26.90 4.32 -9.75
N LEU A 37 -26.28 5.35 -10.32
CA LEU A 37 -26.92 6.24 -11.31
C LEU A 37 -27.06 5.56 -12.68
N TYR A 38 -26.23 4.55 -12.96
CA TYR A 38 -26.16 3.86 -14.25
C TYR A 38 -26.70 2.43 -14.21
N LEU A 39 -26.79 1.82 -13.03
CA LEU A 39 -27.39 0.50 -12.85
C LEU A 39 -28.90 0.57 -13.19
N PRO A 40 -29.38 -0.29 -14.11
CA PRO A 40 -30.81 -0.40 -14.37
C PRO A 40 -31.56 -0.75 -13.07
N LYS A 41 -32.76 -0.18 -12.89
CA LYS A 41 -33.57 -0.45 -11.69
C LYS A 41 -33.78 -1.95 -11.50
N GLY A 42 -33.46 -2.45 -10.31
CA GLY A 42 -33.59 -3.87 -9.96
C GLY A 42 -32.42 -4.75 -10.39
N GLN A 43 -31.38 -4.18 -11.02
CA GLN A 43 -30.11 -4.87 -11.24
C GLN A 43 -29.09 -4.51 -10.16
N SER A 44 -28.15 -5.42 -9.95
CA SER A 44 -27.02 -5.26 -9.03
C SER A 44 -25.77 -5.84 -9.67
N LEU A 45 -24.62 -5.46 -9.15
CA LEU A 45 -23.33 -6.00 -9.57
C LEU A 45 -23.05 -7.30 -8.82
N PRO A 46 -22.62 -8.38 -9.51
CA PRO A 46 -22.20 -9.59 -8.83
C PRO A 46 -21.09 -9.31 -7.80
N GLY A 47 -21.24 -9.83 -6.58
CA GLY A 47 -20.32 -9.56 -5.48
C GLY A 47 -18.86 -9.93 -5.76
N ASP A 48 -18.62 -11.04 -6.46
CA ASP A 48 -17.26 -11.47 -6.84
C ASP A 48 -16.62 -10.51 -7.86
N LEU A 49 -17.41 -9.98 -8.81
CA LEU A 49 -16.92 -8.94 -9.74
C LEU A 49 -16.54 -7.67 -9.00
N PHE A 50 -17.37 -7.23 -8.06
CA PHE A 50 -17.08 -6.05 -7.26
C PHE A 50 -15.83 -6.24 -6.39
N LEU A 51 -15.70 -7.39 -5.73
CA LEU A 51 -14.55 -7.73 -4.91
C LEU A 51 -13.26 -7.76 -5.76
N GLY A 52 -13.31 -8.41 -6.92
CA GLY A 52 -12.22 -8.44 -7.89
C GLY A 52 -11.82 -7.04 -8.34
N MET A 53 -12.78 -6.15 -8.61
CA MET A 53 -12.49 -4.75 -8.98
C MET A 53 -11.78 -3.99 -7.84
N VAL A 54 -12.32 -4.04 -6.61
CA VAL A 54 -11.72 -3.38 -5.44
C VAL A 54 -10.28 -3.84 -5.24
N PHE A 55 -10.06 -5.15 -5.20
CA PHE A 55 -8.76 -5.73 -4.91
C PHE A 55 -7.87 -5.93 -6.14
N ASN A 56 -8.31 -5.49 -7.32
CA ASN A 56 -7.42 -5.18 -8.44
C ASN A 56 -6.90 -3.73 -8.32
N TRP A 57 -7.80 -2.75 -8.16
CA TRP A 57 -7.43 -1.33 -8.16
C TRP A 57 -6.68 -0.90 -6.91
N TRP A 58 -7.02 -1.48 -5.75
CA TRP A 58 -6.35 -1.17 -4.49
C TRP A 58 -4.83 -1.45 -4.53
N PRO A 59 -4.36 -2.69 -4.79
CA PRO A 59 -2.93 -2.97 -4.89
C PRO A 59 -2.28 -2.40 -6.15
N PHE A 60 -3.05 -2.16 -7.23
CA PHE A 60 -2.49 -1.59 -8.47
C PHE A 60 -2.18 -0.10 -8.33
N ILE A 61 -3.16 0.73 -7.95
CA ILE A 61 -3.05 2.19 -8.02
C ILE A 61 -2.78 2.77 -6.63
N PHE A 62 -3.68 2.49 -5.68
CA PHE A 62 -3.71 3.19 -4.40
C PHE A 62 -2.52 2.85 -3.51
N VAL A 63 -2.11 1.58 -3.48
CA VAL A 63 -0.97 1.16 -2.67
C VAL A 63 0.36 1.73 -3.19
N PRO A 64 0.75 1.58 -4.48
CA PRO A 64 2.02 2.10 -4.98
C PRO A 64 2.11 3.63 -4.89
N LEU A 65 1.07 4.33 -5.35
CA LEU A 65 1.05 5.79 -5.38
C LEU A 65 0.83 6.39 -4.00
N GLY A 66 -0.04 5.78 -3.19
CA GLY A 66 -0.28 6.19 -1.81
C GLY A 66 0.97 6.06 -0.95
N THR A 67 1.70 4.93 -1.06
CA THR A 67 2.98 4.75 -0.35
C THR A 67 4.02 5.76 -0.81
N ALA A 68 4.16 5.95 -2.13
CA ALA A 68 5.08 6.93 -2.71
C ALA A 68 4.81 8.35 -2.22
N LEU A 69 3.53 8.75 -2.19
CA LEU A 69 3.10 10.07 -1.75
C LEU A 69 3.26 10.25 -0.23
N LEU A 70 2.90 9.25 0.58
CA LEU A 70 3.10 9.29 2.03
C LEU A 70 4.59 9.44 2.39
N CYS A 71 5.47 8.67 1.74
CA CYS A 71 6.92 8.77 1.93
C CYS A 71 7.45 10.14 1.47
N ALA A 72 6.98 10.65 0.33
CA ALA A 72 7.36 11.97 -0.16
C ALA A 72 6.94 13.10 0.80
N LEU A 73 5.71 13.04 1.31
CA LEU A 73 5.19 14.03 2.26
C LEU A 73 5.93 13.98 3.60
N ALA A 74 6.35 12.79 4.04
CA ALA A 74 7.20 12.61 5.21
C ALA A 74 8.53 13.35 5.04
N GLU A 75 9.21 13.18 3.90
CA GLU A 75 10.51 13.83 3.62
C GLU A 75 10.38 15.33 3.37
N VAL A 76 9.34 15.78 2.68
CA VAL A 76 9.09 17.22 2.48
C VAL A 76 8.93 17.93 3.82
N ARG A 77 8.27 17.28 4.79
CA ARG A 77 8.11 17.84 6.14
C ARG A 77 9.45 17.94 6.86
N GLU A 78 10.28 16.92 6.79
CA GLU A 78 11.61 16.93 7.41
C GLU A 78 12.51 17.99 6.82
N ARG A 79 12.51 18.15 5.50
CA ARG A 79 13.28 19.19 4.82
C ARG A 79 12.85 20.59 5.28
N LYS A 80 11.54 20.83 5.39
CA LYS A 80 11.00 22.10 5.91
C LYS A 80 11.32 22.35 7.39
N ALA A 81 11.46 21.28 8.18
CA ALA A 81 11.80 21.36 9.61
C ALA A 81 13.31 21.43 9.89
N GLY A 82 14.14 21.79 8.90
CA GLY A 82 15.59 21.90 9.06
C GLY A 82 16.37 20.64 8.68
N ASN A 83 15.79 19.77 7.85
CA ASN A 83 16.46 18.63 7.20
C ASN A 83 17.23 17.74 8.19
N TYR A 84 16.55 17.28 9.24
CA TYR A 84 17.09 16.43 10.30
C TYR A 84 18.15 17.05 11.22
N ARG A 85 18.62 18.29 10.99
CA ARG A 85 19.67 18.94 11.78
C ARG A 85 19.37 18.91 13.28
N GLY A 86 18.19 19.39 13.68
CA GLY A 86 17.78 19.39 15.09
C GLY A 86 17.65 17.98 15.69
N LEU A 87 17.14 17.01 14.91
CA LEU A 87 16.98 15.64 15.39
C LEU A 87 18.31 14.93 15.63
N ARG A 88 19.36 15.29 14.88
CA ARG A 88 20.69 14.69 14.99
C ARG A 88 21.54 15.26 16.14
N LEU A 89 21.11 16.38 16.74
CA LEU A 89 21.76 16.94 17.93
C LEU A 89 21.41 16.16 19.20
N HIS A 90 20.29 15.44 19.19
CA HIS A 90 19.89 14.59 20.30
C HIS A 90 20.66 13.27 20.29
N ASN A 91 20.82 12.65 21.47
CA ASN A 91 21.46 11.35 21.64
C ASN A 91 20.54 10.19 21.19
N VAL A 92 20.08 10.24 19.94
CA VAL A 92 19.24 9.23 19.30
C VAL A 92 19.96 8.73 18.06
N ARG A 93 20.10 7.41 17.95
CA ARG A 93 20.75 6.79 16.78
C ARG A 93 19.99 7.17 15.50
N PRO A 94 20.66 7.69 14.45
CA PRO A 94 19.99 8.08 13.20
C PRO A 94 19.16 6.95 12.57
N GLY A 95 19.66 5.71 12.62
CA GLY A 95 18.90 4.54 12.16
C GLY A 95 17.57 4.37 12.90
N ALA A 96 17.50 4.67 14.20
CA ALA A 96 16.26 4.57 14.96
C ALA A 96 15.22 5.62 14.53
N LEU A 97 15.65 6.82 14.14
CA LEU A 97 14.77 7.84 13.55
C LEU A 97 14.19 7.35 12.20
N TRP A 98 15.04 6.74 11.37
CA TRP A 98 14.63 6.17 10.09
C TRP A 98 13.62 5.04 10.24
N PHE A 99 13.89 4.08 11.14
CA PHE A 99 12.94 3.02 11.48
C PHE A 99 11.65 3.57 12.07
N GLY A 100 11.72 4.65 12.87
CA GLY A 100 10.54 5.37 13.37
C GLY A 100 9.62 5.82 12.24
N LYS A 101 10.18 6.41 11.17
CA LYS A 101 9.41 6.78 9.97
C LYS A 101 8.77 5.58 9.30
N ILE A 102 9.54 4.52 9.07
CA ILE A 102 9.03 3.30 8.43
C ILE A 102 7.83 2.75 9.21
N MET A 103 7.92 2.68 10.55
CA MET A 103 6.82 2.21 11.40
C MET A 103 5.59 3.11 11.34
N VAL A 104 5.77 4.44 11.36
CA VAL A 104 4.62 5.37 11.26
C VAL A 104 3.97 5.30 9.89
N LEU A 105 4.75 5.18 8.81
CA LEU A 105 4.22 5.00 7.46
C LEU A 105 3.47 3.67 7.32
N ALA A 106 4.00 2.58 7.86
CA ALA A 106 3.34 1.27 7.92
C ALA A 106 2.01 1.34 8.67
N TYR A 107 1.97 2.08 9.79
CA TYR A 107 0.75 2.33 10.55
C TYR A 107 -0.29 3.12 9.74
N TYR A 108 0.10 4.17 9.02
CA TYR A 108 -0.82 4.91 8.16
C TYR A 108 -1.34 4.07 6.99
N MET A 109 -0.51 3.21 6.40
CA MET A 109 -0.96 2.23 5.40
C MET A 109 -1.94 1.20 6.00
N LEU A 110 -1.75 0.80 7.26
CA LEU A 110 -2.70 -0.07 7.96
C LEU A 110 -4.05 0.61 8.12
N LEU A 111 -4.07 1.86 8.62
CA LEU A 111 -5.30 2.65 8.72
C LEU A 111 -6.03 2.79 7.38
N SER A 112 -5.26 3.03 6.31
CA SER A 112 -5.79 3.10 4.94
C SER A 112 -6.45 1.78 4.53
N SER A 113 -5.82 0.65 4.86
CA SER A 113 -6.33 -0.69 4.53
C SER A 113 -7.55 -1.07 5.36
N LEU A 114 -7.61 -0.65 6.64
CA LEU A 114 -8.82 -0.76 7.46
C LEU A 114 -9.96 0.11 6.90
N GLY A 115 -9.63 1.31 6.42
CA GLY A 115 -10.56 2.15 5.68
C GLY A 115 -11.09 1.47 4.42
N THR A 116 -10.25 0.76 3.68
CA THR A 116 -10.65 -0.01 2.48
C THR A 116 -11.60 -1.15 2.83
N ILE A 117 -11.41 -1.83 3.96
CA ILE A 117 -12.37 -2.85 4.42
C ILE A 117 -13.74 -2.20 4.63
N ALA A 118 -13.81 -1.10 5.40
CA ALA A 118 -15.07 -0.42 5.66
C ALA A 118 -15.71 0.12 4.37
N ALA A 119 -14.92 0.78 3.51
CA ALA A 119 -15.38 1.34 2.25
C ALA A 119 -15.89 0.27 1.27
N ALA A 120 -15.18 -0.85 1.15
CA ALA A 120 -15.60 -1.96 0.30
C ALA A 120 -16.90 -2.60 0.80
N LEU A 121 -17.05 -2.80 2.10
CA LEU A 121 -18.28 -3.35 2.67
C LEU A 121 -19.47 -2.39 2.49
N ILE A 122 -19.29 -1.10 2.77
CA ILE A 122 -20.33 -0.08 2.54
C ILE A 122 -20.71 -0.01 1.06
N ALA A 123 -19.71 0.06 0.18
CA ALA A 123 -19.93 0.09 -1.27
C ALA A 123 -20.65 -1.18 -1.75
N GLY A 124 -20.25 -2.36 -1.27
CA GLY A 124 -20.91 -3.63 -1.57
C GLY A 124 -22.39 -3.61 -1.21
N LEU A 125 -22.73 -3.18 0.01
CA LEU A 125 -24.13 -3.05 0.45
C LEU A 125 -24.98 -2.14 -0.46
N LEU A 126 -24.36 -1.18 -1.15
CA LEU A 126 -25.06 -0.26 -2.04
C LEU A 126 -25.32 -0.86 -3.43
N ILE A 127 -24.41 -1.67 -3.97
CA ILE A 127 -24.45 -2.04 -5.40
C ILE A 127 -24.52 -3.55 -5.68
N THR A 128 -24.36 -4.43 -4.69
CA THR A 128 -24.37 -5.89 -4.90
C THR A 128 -25.67 -6.53 -4.43
N ASP A 129 -26.08 -7.63 -5.09
CA ASP A 129 -27.24 -8.47 -4.75
C ASP A 129 -27.02 -9.25 -3.44
N ALA A 130 -25.79 -9.68 -3.21
CA ALA A 130 -25.40 -10.46 -2.05
C ALA A 130 -24.48 -9.67 -1.13
N THR A 131 -24.52 -10.01 0.16
CA THR A 131 -23.54 -9.53 1.13
C THR A 131 -22.15 -10.04 0.75
N LEU A 132 -21.19 -9.12 0.60
CA LEU A 132 -19.80 -9.51 0.34
C LEU A 132 -19.28 -10.42 1.47
N PRO A 133 -18.49 -11.46 1.14
CA PRO A 133 -17.85 -12.29 2.15
C PRO A 133 -16.86 -11.46 2.98
N VAL A 134 -17.24 -11.09 4.20
CA VAL A 134 -16.46 -10.20 5.08
C VAL A 134 -15.04 -10.73 5.30
N GLU A 135 -14.91 -12.05 5.51
CA GLU A 135 -13.61 -12.71 5.66
C GLU A 135 -12.70 -12.46 4.45
N LYS A 136 -13.21 -12.65 3.22
CA LYS A 136 -12.42 -12.42 2.01
C LYS A 136 -11.98 -10.97 1.90
N VAL A 137 -12.85 -10.00 2.20
CA VAL A 137 -12.51 -8.57 2.17
C VAL A 137 -11.42 -8.24 3.20
N VAL A 138 -11.54 -8.76 4.41
CA VAL A 138 -10.55 -8.56 5.48
C VAL A 138 -9.20 -9.17 5.10
N VAL A 139 -9.19 -10.43 4.65
CA VAL A 139 -7.97 -11.13 4.24
C VAL A 139 -7.31 -10.42 3.06
N ALA A 140 -8.06 -10.08 2.02
CA ALA A 140 -7.53 -9.39 0.84
C ALA A 140 -6.87 -8.04 1.20
N SER A 141 -7.53 -7.24 2.05
CA SER A 141 -7.00 -5.93 2.45
C SER A 141 -5.78 -6.03 3.35
N LEU A 142 -5.82 -6.88 4.39
CA LEU A 142 -4.71 -7.04 5.32
C LEU A 142 -3.51 -7.74 4.68
N LEU A 143 -3.74 -8.70 3.79
CA LEU A 143 -2.67 -9.34 3.03
C LEU A 143 -2.00 -8.35 2.08
N THR A 144 -2.79 -7.53 1.37
CA THR A 144 -2.28 -6.44 0.53
C THR A 144 -1.43 -5.48 1.36
N TRP A 145 -1.90 -5.06 2.53
CA TRP A 145 -1.13 -4.22 3.44
C TRP A 145 0.21 -4.86 3.83
N LEU A 146 0.17 -6.11 4.30
CA LEU A 146 1.32 -6.83 4.83
C LEU A 146 2.45 -6.93 3.81
N VAL A 147 2.15 -7.39 2.59
CA VAL A 147 3.18 -7.57 1.55
C VAL A 147 3.67 -6.25 0.97
N SER A 148 2.85 -5.19 1.06
CA SER A 148 3.18 -3.85 0.57
C SER A 148 4.06 -3.04 1.53
N LEU A 149 4.29 -3.52 2.75
CA LEU A 149 5.27 -2.92 3.67
C LEU A 149 6.65 -2.79 3.03
N SER A 150 7.00 -3.75 2.16
CA SER A 150 8.22 -3.78 1.36
C SER A 150 8.45 -2.53 0.50
N LEU A 151 7.39 -1.81 0.11
CA LEU A 151 7.48 -0.61 -0.72
C LEU A 151 7.98 0.60 0.09
N ILE A 152 7.71 0.65 1.39
CA ILE A 152 8.02 1.79 2.27
C ILE A 152 9.51 2.16 2.23
N PRO A 153 10.48 1.26 2.51
CA PRO A 153 11.89 1.63 2.52
C PRO A 153 12.39 2.10 1.15
N LEU A 154 11.89 1.54 0.04
CA LEU A 154 12.26 1.97 -1.32
C LEU A 154 11.76 3.39 -1.60
N GLN A 155 10.48 3.65 -1.31
CA GLN A 155 9.86 4.95 -1.55
C GLN A 155 10.45 6.03 -0.63
N LEU A 156 10.69 5.69 0.63
CA LEU A 156 11.29 6.60 1.60
C LEU A 156 12.74 6.94 1.22
N LEU A 157 13.52 5.96 0.75
CA LEU A 157 14.86 6.22 0.21
C LEU A 157 14.82 7.15 -1.00
N ALA A 158 13.95 6.89 -1.97
CA ALA A 158 13.80 7.71 -3.17
C ALA A 158 13.42 9.16 -2.81
N ALA A 159 12.45 9.31 -1.90
CA ALA A 159 12.04 10.60 -1.36
C ALA A 159 13.19 11.32 -0.63
N ALA A 160 13.96 10.62 0.21
CA ALA A 160 15.04 11.21 0.98
C ALA A 160 16.24 11.60 0.10
N TRP A 161 16.49 10.83 -0.96
CA TRP A 161 17.61 11.05 -1.89
C TRP A 161 17.32 12.18 -2.88
N LYS A 162 16.24 12.09 -3.66
CA LYS A 162 15.96 13.00 -4.77
C LYS A 162 14.64 13.77 -4.64
N GLY A 163 13.95 13.63 -3.51
CA GLY A 163 12.72 14.36 -3.21
C GLY A 163 11.46 13.70 -3.77
N MET A 164 10.35 14.43 -3.71
CA MET A 164 9.02 13.95 -4.10
C MET A 164 8.97 13.37 -5.53
N PRO A 165 9.52 14.01 -6.58
CA PRO A 165 9.43 13.48 -7.94
C PRO A 165 10.03 12.08 -8.09
N ALA A 166 11.12 11.78 -7.38
CA ALA A 166 11.75 10.46 -7.44
C ALA A 166 10.90 9.37 -6.76
N SER A 167 10.27 9.68 -5.63
CA SER A 167 9.35 8.77 -4.95
C SER A 167 8.12 8.48 -5.83
N ILE A 168 7.47 9.53 -6.34
CA ILE A 168 6.30 9.37 -7.21
C ILE A 168 6.67 8.63 -8.50
N GLY A 169 7.78 8.99 -9.16
CA GLY A 169 8.26 8.33 -10.36
C GLY A 169 8.55 6.85 -10.14
N LEU A 170 9.19 6.49 -9.02
CA LEU A 170 9.41 5.10 -8.64
C LEU A 170 8.10 4.37 -8.36
N GLY A 171 7.12 5.02 -7.72
CA GLY A 171 5.78 4.48 -7.52
C GLY A 171 5.04 4.18 -8.83
N VAL A 172 5.07 5.11 -9.79
CA VAL A 172 4.45 4.94 -11.11
C VAL A 172 5.13 3.85 -11.92
N ALA A 173 6.48 3.88 -11.99
CA ALA A 173 7.22 2.84 -12.70
C ALA A 173 7.02 1.45 -12.07
N GLY A 174 7.05 1.39 -10.74
CA GLY A 174 6.80 0.18 -9.96
C GLY A 174 5.39 -0.36 -10.18
N MET A 175 4.36 0.50 -10.21
CA MET A 175 2.98 0.12 -10.52
C MET A 175 2.86 -0.64 -11.85
N PHE A 176 3.43 -0.12 -12.94
CA PHE A 176 3.39 -0.79 -14.25
C PHE A 176 4.25 -2.06 -14.26
N ALA A 177 5.46 -2.02 -13.68
CA ALA A 177 6.30 -3.20 -13.55
C ALA A 177 5.60 -4.31 -12.75
N GLY A 178 4.85 -3.94 -11.71
CA GLY A 178 4.08 -4.84 -10.86
C GLY A 178 3.01 -5.60 -11.64
N VAL A 179 2.18 -4.90 -12.42
CA VAL A 179 1.13 -5.53 -13.25
C VAL A 179 1.73 -6.45 -14.32
N ILE A 180 2.82 -6.04 -14.96
CA ILE A 180 3.49 -6.84 -15.99
C ILE A 180 4.11 -8.10 -15.40
N ALA A 181 4.74 -7.99 -14.22
CA ALA A 181 5.44 -9.12 -13.59
C ALA A 181 4.51 -10.09 -12.86
N ALA A 182 3.39 -9.61 -12.29
CA ALA A 182 2.49 -10.39 -11.45
C ALA A 182 1.98 -11.71 -12.06
N PRO A 183 1.59 -11.81 -13.34
CA PRO A 183 1.12 -13.08 -13.89
C PRO A 183 2.26 -14.03 -14.30
N GLY A 184 3.49 -13.52 -14.44
CA GLY A 184 4.63 -14.27 -14.96
C GLY A 184 5.52 -14.86 -13.87
N PRO A 185 6.55 -15.66 -14.23
CA PRO A 185 7.46 -16.29 -13.28
C PRO A 185 8.33 -15.28 -12.51
N ASN A 186 8.45 -14.04 -13.03
CA ASN A 186 9.30 -13.00 -12.47
C ASN A 186 8.67 -12.21 -11.32
N TRP A 187 7.43 -12.51 -10.93
CA TRP A 187 6.70 -11.79 -9.87
C TRP A 187 7.50 -11.73 -8.55
N LEU A 188 8.27 -12.78 -8.23
CA LEU A 188 9.09 -12.81 -7.01
C LEU A 188 10.13 -11.68 -6.94
N TYR A 189 10.60 -11.16 -8.07
CA TYR A 189 11.66 -10.15 -8.13
C TYR A 189 11.14 -8.71 -8.14
N VAL A 190 9.83 -8.50 -8.25
CA VAL A 190 9.21 -7.18 -8.38
C VAL A 190 8.30 -6.92 -7.18
N PRO A 191 8.71 -6.10 -6.19
CA PRO A 191 7.94 -5.86 -4.97
C PRO A 191 6.50 -5.39 -5.21
N TRP A 192 6.31 -4.55 -6.24
CA TRP A 192 5.00 -4.04 -6.65
C TRP A 192 4.05 -5.11 -7.23
N SER A 193 4.57 -6.28 -7.59
CA SER A 193 3.76 -7.36 -8.13
C SER A 193 3.16 -8.26 -7.05
N TRP A 194 3.72 -8.26 -5.82
CA TRP A 194 3.36 -9.26 -4.80
C TRP A 194 1.91 -9.15 -4.37
N ALA A 195 1.44 -7.93 -4.08
CA ALA A 195 0.03 -7.73 -3.73
C ALA A 195 -0.90 -8.16 -4.89
N LEU A 196 -0.55 -7.80 -6.13
CA LEU A 196 -1.33 -8.19 -7.31
C LEU A 196 -1.36 -9.71 -7.53
N ARG A 197 -0.22 -10.39 -7.44
CA ARG A 197 -0.12 -11.86 -7.55
C ARG A 197 -0.97 -12.55 -6.51
N LEU A 198 -0.94 -12.05 -5.27
CA LEU A 198 -1.66 -12.65 -4.14
C LEU A 198 -3.16 -12.39 -4.22
N MET A 199 -3.60 -11.31 -4.87
CA MET A 199 -5.02 -11.09 -5.14
C MET A 199 -5.57 -12.00 -6.25
N CYS A 200 -4.73 -12.66 -7.06
CA CYS A 200 -5.22 -13.66 -8.00
C CYS A 200 -5.98 -14.80 -7.31
N PRO A 201 -5.37 -15.58 -6.38
CA PRO A 201 -6.09 -16.64 -5.67
C PRO A 201 -7.09 -16.13 -4.62
N VAL A 202 -6.88 -14.93 -4.05
CA VAL A 202 -7.73 -14.40 -2.97
C VAL A 202 -8.99 -13.71 -3.49
N ALA A 203 -8.84 -12.85 -4.49
CA ALA A 203 -9.92 -12.05 -5.07
C ALA A 203 -10.44 -12.61 -6.41
N GLY A 204 -9.80 -13.66 -6.95
CA GLY A 204 -10.24 -14.30 -8.20
C GLY A 204 -10.04 -13.41 -9.43
N VAL A 205 -9.11 -12.46 -9.38
CA VAL A 205 -8.93 -11.44 -10.43
C VAL A 205 -7.50 -11.47 -11.00
N HIS A 206 -7.40 -11.42 -12.31
CA HIS A 206 -6.12 -11.28 -12.99
C HIS A 206 -5.56 -9.86 -12.73
N PRO A 207 -4.22 -9.66 -12.72
CA PRO A 207 -3.62 -8.34 -12.53
C PRO A 207 -4.08 -7.26 -13.54
N ASN A 208 -4.68 -7.65 -14.68
CA ASN A 208 -5.27 -6.75 -15.68
C ASN A 208 -6.76 -6.39 -15.41
N GLY A 209 -7.35 -6.91 -14.33
CA GLY A 209 -8.73 -6.64 -13.93
C GLY A 209 -9.76 -7.64 -14.45
N VAL A 210 -9.36 -8.63 -15.26
CA VAL A 210 -10.28 -9.66 -15.77
C VAL A 210 -10.50 -10.76 -14.71
N PRO A 211 -11.73 -11.19 -14.45
CA PRO A 211 -11.99 -12.34 -13.58
C PRO A 211 -11.30 -13.61 -14.07
N LEU A 212 -10.75 -14.40 -13.16
CA LEU A 212 -10.08 -15.65 -13.48
C LEU A 212 -11.09 -16.79 -13.56
N GLU A 213 -10.96 -17.61 -14.60
CA GLU A 213 -11.74 -18.84 -14.76
C GLU A 213 -11.22 -19.96 -13.84
N SER A 214 -12.09 -20.90 -13.51
CA SER A 214 -11.73 -22.08 -12.73
C SER A 214 -10.64 -22.90 -13.45
N GLY A 215 -9.62 -23.33 -12.71
CA GLY A 215 -8.48 -24.06 -13.26
C GLY A 215 -7.35 -23.16 -13.79
N ASN A 216 -7.49 -21.84 -13.75
CA ASN A 216 -6.40 -20.94 -14.12
C ASN A 216 -5.21 -21.07 -13.14
N PRO A 217 -3.96 -21.23 -13.62
CA PRO A 217 -2.77 -21.37 -12.76
C PRO A 217 -2.52 -20.19 -11.81
N LEU A 218 -3.08 -19.01 -12.09
CA LEU A 218 -2.95 -17.86 -11.21
C LEU A 218 -3.77 -17.98 -9.93
N LEU A 219 -4.76 -18.89 -9.88
CA LEU A 219 -5.57 -19.19 -8.71
C LEU A 219 -4.85 -20.11 -7.70
N GLU A 220 -3.62 -20.51 -7.98
CA GLU A 220 -2.85 -21.41 -7.12
C GLU A 220 -2.53 -20.76 -5.75
N PRO A 221 -3.07 -21.26 -4.62
CA PRO A 221 -2.97 -20.60 -3.32
C PRO A 221 -1.58 -20.72 -2.68
N SER A 222 -0.73 -21.66 -3.15
CA SER A 222 0.63 -21.86 -2.63
C SER A 222 1.54 -20.64 -2.81
N VAL A 223 1.19 -19.70 -3.69
CA VAL A 223 1.92 -18.43 -3.84
C VAL A 223 1.76 -17.47 -2.66
N ILE A 224 0.71 -17.63 -1.84
CA ILE A 224 0.44 -16.75 -0.70
C ILE A 224 1.55 -16.81 0.36
N PRO A 225 1.89 -17.98 0.95
CA PRO A 225 2.96 -18.06 1.93
C PRO A 225 4.31 -17.64 1.35
N VAL A 226 4.58 -17.94 0.08
CA VAL A 226 5.82 -17.54 -0.61
C VAL A 226 5.90 -16.02 -0.73
N GLY A 227 4.82 -15.36 -1.16
CA GLY A 227 4.76 -13.91 -1.29
C GLY A 227 4.90 -13.20 0.06
N ILE A 228 4.29 -13.73 1.12
CA ILE A 228 4.47 -13.22 2.49
C ILE A 228 5.93 -13.33 2.91
N ALA A 229 6.55 -14.51 2.76
CA ALA A 229 7.93 -14.73 3.17
C ALA A 229 8.91 -13.81 2.42
N VAL A 230 8.82 -13.75 1.09
CA VAL A 230 9.71 -12.92 0.26
C VAL A 230 9.51 -11.43 0.56
N SER A 231 8.26 -10.99 0.72
CA SER A 231 7.98 -9.57 0.98
C SER A 231 8.48 -9.11 2.35
N LEU A 232 8.35 -9.93 3.39
CA LEU A 232 8.85 -9.61 4.73
C LEU A 232 10.38 -9.67 4.81
N LEU A 233 11.01 -10.65 4.16
CA LEU A 233 12.47 -10.71 4.05
C LEU A 233 13.01 -9.49 3.33
N PHE A 234 12.41 -9.12 2.20
CA PHE A 234 12.79 -7.93 1.45
C PHE A 234 12.57 -6.66 2.29
N PHE A 235 11.43 -6.54 2.98
CA PHE A 235 11.14 -5.42 3.85
C PHE A 235 12.18 -5.26 4.97
N ALA A 236 12.55 -6.36 5.64
CA ALA A 236 13.57 -6.34 6.69
C ALA A 236 14.94 -5.93 6.14
N ALA A 237 15.38 -6.54 5.04
CA ALA A 237 16.66 -6.25 4.41
C ALA A 237 16.74 -4.80 3.90
N SER A 238 15.74 -4.34 3.15
CA SER A 238 15.70 -2.97 2.61
C SER A 238 15.55 -1.92 3.71
N SER A 239 14.79 -2.17 4.78
CA SER A 239 14.70 -1.25 5.93
C SER A 239 16.05 -1.13 6.66
N TRP A 240 16.77 -2.24 6.81
CA TRP A 240 18.12 -2.21 7.38
C TRP A 240 19.11 -1.45 6.48
N LEU A 241 19.17 -1.78 5.18
CA LEU A 241 20.05 -1.13 4.21
C LEU A 241 19.81 0.38 4.13
N THR A 242 18.55 0.80 4.05
CA THR A 242 18.18 2.22 4.00
C THR A 242 18.46 2.94 5.31
N GLY A 243 18.30 2.26 6.46
CA GLY A 243 18.70 2.77 7.76
C GLY A 243 20.20 2.99 7.89
N VAL A 244 21.02 2.06 7.37
CA VAL A 244 22.49 2.20 7.31
C VAL A 244 22.88 3.36 6.39
N TRP A 245 22.27 3.46 5.21
CA TRP A 245 22.46 4.58 4.29
C TRP A 245 22.14 5.92 4.96
N PHE A 246 21.00 6.01 5.67
CA PHE A 246 20.60 7.23 6.36
C PHE A 246 21.57 7.60 7.47
N ALA A 247 22.07 6.63 8.23
CA ALA A 247 23.03 6.87 9.31
C ALA A 247 24.39 7.40 8.81
N ARG A 248 24.84 6.95 7.64
CA ARG A 248 26.09 7.42 7.02
C ARG A 248 25.98 8.77 6.32
N LYS A 249 24.77 9.23 6.03
CA LYS A 249 24.54 10.52 5.37
C LYS A 249 25.00 11.65 6.29
N GLU A 250 26.02 12.41 5.89
CA GLU A 250 26.42 13.62 6.59
C GLU A 250 25.31 14.69 6.52
N VAL A 251 25.11 15.40 7.62
CA VAL A 251 24.17 16.52 7.66
C VAL A 251 24.86 17.71 7.03
N LYS A 252 24.58 17.97 5.75
CA LYS A 252 24.98 19.22 5.09
C LYS A 252 24.16 20.40 5.60
#